data_AF-A0A7X7G0B6-F1
#
_entry.id   AF-A0A7X7G0B6-F1
#
_cell.length_a   1.000
_cell.length_b   1.000
_cell.length_c   1.000
_cell.angle_alpha   90.00
_cell.angle_beta   90.00
_cell.angle_gamma   90.00
#
_symmetry.space_group_name_H-M   'P 1'
#
loop_
_entity.id
_entity.type
_entity.pdbx_description
1 polymer ?
#
loop_
_entity_poly.entity_id
_entity_poly.type
_entity_poly.pdbx_seq_one_letter_code
_entity_poly.pdbx_strand_id
1 'polypeptide(L)'
;MRRKTGIVPEVVRLPWEIAMEALEALEPRVGLLRSSEDVKAYYSRLSEVLREYIGSRFGVRAPEMTTDEFMAVARSSAFLSAGQKVEIGRFLEACDRVKFAKYLPEGAEAIEGLRMIRAFVLGTIPQPDPQKG
;
A
#
# COMPACT_ATOMS: atom_id res chain seq x y z
N MET A 1 -45.17 2.63 21.62
CA MET A 1 -43.90 3.38 21.46
C MET A 1 -42.89 2.53 20.71
N ARG A 2 -42.54 2.88 19.47
CA ARG A 2 -41.45 2.22 18.72
C ARG A 2 -40.19 3.05 18.88
N ARG A 3 -39.15 2.51 19.53
CA ARG A 3 -37.81 3.11 19.52
C ARG A 3 -37.26 2.96 18.11
N LYS A 4 -37.03 4.08 17.43
CA LYS A 4 -36.26 4.12 16.19
C LYS A 4 -34.80 3.85 16.58
N THR A 5 -34.32 2.65 16.30
CA THR A 5 -32.88 2.37 16.30
C THR A 5 -32.27 3.21 15.20
N GLY A 6 -31.52 4.25 15.59
CA GLY A 6 -30.73 5.03 14.65
C GLY A 6 -29.68 4.12 14.02
N ILE A 7 -29.80 3.88 12.73
CA ILE A 7 -28.71 3.34 11.93
C ILE A 7 -27.69 4.48 11.87
N VAL A 8 -26.68 4.44 12.73
CA VAL A 8 -25.47 5.21 12.47
C VAL A 8 -24.88 4.61 11.19
N PRO A 9 -24.76 5.39 10.09
CA PRO A 9 -24.05 4.87 8.93
C PRO A 9 -22.63 4.57 9.38
N GLU A 10 -22.27 3.29 9.37
CA GLU A 10 -20.88 2.87 9.48
C GLU A 10 -20.14 3.63 8.37
N VAL A 11 -19.23 4.53 8.76
CA VAL A 11 -18.47 5.32 7.81
C VAL A 11 -17.57 4.32 7.09
N VAL A 12 -18.04 3.81 5.95
CA VAL A 12 -17.26 2.94 5.08
C VAL A 12 -16.14 3.78 4.49
N ARG A 13 -14.99 3.80 5.16
CA ARG A 13 -13.80 4.50 4.70
C ARG A 13 -13.30 3.85 3.42
N LEU A 14 -12.95 4.67 2.44
CA LEU A 14 -12.54 4.20 1.12
C LEU A 14 -11.12 3.59 1.22
N PRO A 15 -10.79 2.57 0.42
CA PRO A 15 -9.47 1.91 0.47
C PRO A 15 -8.29 2.90 0.37
N TRP A 16 -8.40 3.92 -0.47
CA TRP A 16 -7.35 4.94 -0.62
C TRP A 16 -7.26 5.88 0.58
N GLU A 17 -8.36 6.19 1.27
CA GLU A 17 -8.33 7.00 2.49
C GLU A 17 -7.61 6.28 3.62
N ILE A 18 -7.87 4.97 3.76
CA ILE A 18 -7.19 4.12 4.75
C ILE A 18 -5.70 4.04 4.42
N ALA A 19 -5.35 3.80 3.15
CA ALA A 19 -3.96 3.72 2.72
C ALA A 19 -3.21 5.04 2.93
N MET A 20 -3.82 6.17 2.57
CA MET A 20 -3.21 7.49 2.72
C MET A 20 -2.97 7.84 4.19
N GLU A 21 -3.93 7.61 5.08
CA GLU A 21 -3.74 7.81 6.52
C GLU A 21 -2.58 6.94 7.06
N ALA A 22 -2.52 5.68 6.64
CA ALA A 22 -1.44 4.79 7.06
C ALA A 22 -0.06 5.27 6.55
N LEU A 23 0.02 5.82 5.34
CA LEU A 23 1.25 6.40 4.80
C LEU A 23 1.64 7.70 5.52
N GLU A 24 0.68 8.56 5.84
CA GLU A 24 0.91 9.77 6.64
C GLU A 24 1.45 9.45 8.04
N ALA A 25 0.94 8.40 8.67
CA ALA A 25 1.44 7.92 9.96
C ALA A 25 2.85 7.30 9.88
N LEU A 26 3.27 6.83 8.69
CA LEU A 26 4.60 6.27 8.45
C LEU A 26 5.64 7.34 8.09
N GLU A 27 5.23 8.43 7.44
CA GLU A 27 6.14 9.49 6.96
C GLU A 27 7.13 10.01 8.03
N PRO A 28 6.71 10.40 9.25
CA PRO A 28 7.67 10.88 10.26
C PRO A 28 8.61 9.78 10.78
N ARG A 29 8.29 8.49 10.58
CA ARG A 29 9.12 7.37 11.06
C ARG A 29 10.42 7.22 10.28
N VAL A 30 10.53 7.78 9.08
CA VAL A 30 11.78 7.78 8.29
C VAL A 30 12.94 8.36 9.11
N GLY A 31 12.72 9.47 9.83
CA GLY A 31 13.76 10.11 10.66
C GLY A 31 14.13 9.33 11.93
N LEU A 32 13.39 8.25 12.22
CA LEU A 32 13.56 7.40 13.39
C LEU A 32 14.22 6.05 13.05
N LEU A 33 14.59 5.81 11.79
CA LEU A 33 15.26 4.57 11.38
C LEU A 33 16.71 4.58 11.89
N ARG A 34 16.99 3.93 13.02
CA ARG A 34 18.32 3.92 13.66
C ARG A 34 18.98 2.55 13.66
N SER A 35 18.20 1.50 13.45
CA SER A 35 18.64 0.10 13.46
C SER A 35 18.12 -0.67 12.26
N SER A 36 18.68 -1.86 12.03
CA SER A 36 18.16 -2.78 11.01
C SER A 36 16.75 -3.24 11.32
N GLU A 37 16.41 -3.35 12.59
CA GLU A 37 15.09 -3.71 13.07
C GLU A 37 14.06 -2.61 12.75
N ASP A 38 14.42 -1.33 12.96
CA ASP A 38 13.55 -0.20 12.61
C ASP A 38 13.25 -0.16 11.11
N VAL A 39 14.29 -0.31 10.29
CA VAL A 39 14.18 -0.34 8.83
C VAL A 39 13.30 -1.52 8.40
N LYS A 40 13.54 -2.72 8.97
CA LYS A 40 12.75 -3.91 8.64
C LYS A 40 11.29 -3.73 9.01
N ALA A 41 10.99 -3.16 10.18
CA ALA A 41 9.63 -2.86 10.61
C ALA A 41 8.96 -1.85 9.66
N TYR A 42 9.70 -0.80 9.26
CA TYR A 42 9.22 0.23 8.35
C TYR A 42 8.85 -0.34 6.97
N TYR A 43 9.76 -1.10 6.33
CA TYR A 43 9.50 -1.72 5.03
C TYR A 43 8.44 -2.81 5.10
N SER A 44 8.32 -3.51 6.24
CA SER A 44 7.22 -4.46 6.46
C SER A 44 5.88 -3.74 6.49
N ARG A 45 5.79 -2.62 7.22
CA ARG A 45 4.55 -1.85 7.31
C ARG A 45 4.18 -1.17 5.99
N LEU A 46 5.14 -0.62 5.24
CA LEU A 46 4.87 -0.09 3.89
C LEU A 46 4.34 -1.19 2.94
N SER A 47 4.96 -2.37 3.00
CA SER A 47 4.56 -3.55 2.22
C SER A 47 3.15 -4.05 2.58
N GLU A 48 2.76 -3.96 3.85
CA GLU A 48 1.40 -4.26 4.32
C GLU A 48 0.40 -3.25 3.78
N VAL A 49 0.66 -1.95 3.93
CA VAL A 49 -0.24 -0.88 3.44
C VAL A 49 -0.53 -1.05 1.94
N LEU A 50 0.50 -1.34 1.14
CA LEU A 50 0.33 -1.61 -0.29
C LEU A 50 -0.59 -2.82 -0.55
N ARG A 51 -0.40 -3.93 0.19
CA ARG A 51 -1.19 -5.17 0.03
C ARG A 51 -2.63 -5.00 0.51
N GLU A 52 -2.82 -4.36 1.67
CA GLU A 52 -4.15 -4.02 2.21
C GLU A 52 -4.92 -3.14 1.23
N TYR A 53 -4.27 -2.11 0.68
CA TYR A 53 -4.86 -1.24 -0.33
C TYR A 53 -5.26 -2.01 -1.58
N ILE A 54 -4.33 -2.75 -2.18
CA ILE A 54 -4.58 -3.50 -3.41
C ILE A 54 -5.68 -4.54 -3.20
N GLY A 55 -5.66 -5.24 -2.06
CA GLY A 55 -6.68 -6.24 -1.77
C GLY A 55 -8.07 -5.63 -1.62
N SER A 56 -8.18 -4.54 -0.86
CA SER A 56 -9.46 -3.84 -0.67
C SER A 56 -9.95 -3.15 -1.95
N ARG A 57 -9.05 -2.60 -2.78
CA ARG A 57 -9.37 -1.84 -3.98
C ARG A 57 -9.72 -2.71 -5.19
N PHE A 58 -9.05 -3.85 -5.34
CA PHE A 58 -9.14 -4.70 -6.52
C PHE A 58 -9.70 -6.10 -6.24
N GLY A 59 -10.06 -6.40 -4.98
CA GLY A 59 -10.70 -7.66 -4.61
C GLY A 59 -9.77 -8.86 -4.65
N VAL A 60 -8.47 -8.66 -4.44
CA VAL A 60 -7.46 -9.74 -4.40
C VAL A 60 -7.02 -10.03 -2.96
N ARG A 61 -6.65 -11.26 -2.64
CA ARG A 61 -6.17 -11.62 -1.29
C ARG A 61 -4.69 -11.27 -1.08
N ALA A 62 -4.30 -10.06 -1.47
CA ALA A 62 -2.92 -9.59 -1.46
C ALA A 62 -2.21 -9.68 -0.08
N PRO A 63 -2.87 -9.43 1.08
CA PRO A 63 -2.22 -9.57 2.38
C PRO A 63 -1.79 -11.00 2.73
N GLU A 64 -2.46 -12.01 2.16
CA GLU A 64 -2.19 -13.43 2.39
C GLU A 64 -1.14 -13.99 1.42
N MET A 65 -0.78 -13.23 0.38
CA MET A 65 0.11 -13.68 -0.68
C MET A 65 1.58 -13.40 -0.32
N THR A 66 2.43 -14.39 -0.64
CA THR A 66 3.87 -14.15 -0.76
C THR A 66 4.17 -13.13 -1.86
N THR A 67 5.36 -12.53 -1.87
CA THR A 67 5.78 -11.61 -2.94
C THR A 67 5.64 -12.25 -4.32
N ASP A 68 6.07 -13.51 -4.48
CA ASP A 68 6.02 -14.22 -5.76
C ASP A 68 4.59 -14.46 -6.25
N GLU A 69 3.70 -14.92 -5.35
CA GLU A 69 2.28 -15.13 -5.67
C GLU A 69 1.59 -13.82 -6.04
N PHE A 70 1.84 -12.76 -5.26
CA PHE A 70 1.32 -11.43 -5.54
C PHE A 70 1.77 -10.96 -6.92
N MET A 71 3.05 -11.10 -7.25
CA MET A 71 3.59 -10.69 -8.54
C MET A 71 3.04 -11.53 -9.70
N ALA A 72 2.77 -12.82 -9.50
CA ALA A 72 2.11 -13.65 -10.50
C ALA A 72 0.68 -13.15 -10.80
N VAL A 73 -0.10 -12.87 -9.76
CA VAL A 73 -1.47 -12.31 -9.89
C VAL A 73 -1.42 -10.94 -10.57
N ALA A 74 -0.56 -10.04 -10.09
CA ALA A 74 -0.37 -8.71 -10.67
C ALA A 74 0.01 -8.75 -12.15
N ARG A 75 0.89 -9.68 -12.57
CA ARG A 75 1.27 -9.86 -13.97
C ARG A 75 0.08 -10.27 -14.83
N SER A 76 -0.75 -11.20 -14.37
CA SER A 76 -1.93 -11.67 -15.10
C SER A 76 -3.12 -10.71 -15.11
N SER A 77 -3.14 -9.71 -14.23
CA SER A 77 -4.31 -8.85 -14.06
C SER A 77 -4.34 -7.66 -15.02
N ALA A 78 -5.54 -7.15 -15.28
CA ALA A 78 -5.77 -5.91 -16.00
C ALA A 78 -5.87 -4.68 -15.08
N PHE A 79 -5.86 -4.87 -13.75
CA PHE A 79 -6.07 -3.77 -12.80
C PHE A 79 -4.82 -2.91 -12.56
N LEU A 80 -3.65 -3.35 -13.03
CA LEU A 80 -2.41 -2.56 -13.04
C LEU A 80 -1.93 -2.35 -14.48
N SER A 81 -1.45 -1.15 -14.77
CA SER A 81 -0.71 -0.88 -16.01
C SER A 81 0.66 -1.59 -16.00
N ALA A 82 1.29 -1.72 -17.18
CA ALA A 82 2.63 -2.30 -17.27
C ALA A 82 3.66 -1.52 -16.43
N GLY A 83 3.56 -0.18 -16.39
CA GLY A 83 4.42 0.66 -15.53
C GLY A 83 4.21 0.39 -14.05
N GLN A 84 2.96 0.34 -13.59
CA GLN A 84 2.63 0.05 -12.19
C GLN A 84 3.11 -1.34 -11.75
N LYS A 85 3.03 -2.35 -12.63
CA LYS A 85 3.57 -3.69 -12.35
C LYS A 85 5.08 -3.66 -12.12
N VAL A 86 5.82 -2.89 -12.92
CA VAL A 86 7.28 -2.74 -12.77
C VAL A 86 7.62 -2.01 -11.48
N GLU A 87 6.92 -0.91 -11.17
CA GLU A 87 7.15 -0.12 -9.95
C GLU A 87 6.89 -0.95 -8.69
N ILE A 88 5.73 -1.60 -8.60
CA ILE A 88 5.41 -2.47 -7.47
C ILE A 88 6.42 -3.61 -7.35
N GLY A 89 6.80 -4.25 -8.46
CA GLY A 89 7.80 -5.32 -8.44
C GLY A 89 9.12 -4.87 -7.83
N ARG A 90 9.68 -3.75 -8.30
CA ARG A 90 10.93 -3.18 -7.76
C ARG A 90 10.84 -2.87 -6.27
N PHE A 91 9.69 -2.37 -5.82
CA PHE A 91 9.48 -2.08 -4.41
C PHE A 91 9.41 -3.34 -3.55
N LEU A 92 8.69 -4.37 -3.99
CA LEU A 92 8.62 -5.63 -3.25
C LEU A 92 9.98 -6.33 -3.18
N GLU A 93 10.77 -6.29 -4.25
CA GLU A 93 12.16 -6.76 -4.23
C GLU A 93 13.03 -5.97 -3.25
N ALA A 94 12.83 -4.64 -3.14
CA ALA A 94 13.51 -3.83 -2.13
C ALA A 94 13.09 -4.24 -0.70
N CYS A 95 11.79 -4.46 -0.45
CA CYS A 95 11.30 -4.99 0.82
C CYS A 95 11.95 -6.32 1.19
N ASP A 96 12.08 -7.25 0.24
CA ASP A 96 12.65 -8.56 0.51
C ASP A 96 14.16 -8.48 0.79
N ARG A 97 14.89 -7.61 0.08
CA ARG A 97 16.31 -7.33 0.40
C ARG A 97 16.48 -6.77 1.82
N VAL A 98 15.62 -5.84 2.24
CA VAL A 98 15.65 -5.31 3.62
C VAL A 98 15.32 -6.40 4.64
N LYS A 99 14.31 -7.23 4.38
CA LYS A 99 13.82 -8.24 5.34
C LYS A 99 14.77 -9.42 5.52
N PHE A 100 15.53 -9.78 4.47
CA PHE A 100 16.31 -11.02 4.40
C PHE A 100 17.81 -10.83 4.15
N ALA A 101 18.26 -9.77 3.48
CA ALA A 101 19.66 -9.61 3.03
C ALA A 101 20.54 -8.71 3.92
N LYS A 102 20.11 -8.39 5.15
CA LYS A 102 20.77 -7.42 6.06
C LYS A 102 21.04 -6.05 5.41
N TYR A 103 20.25 -5.69 4.41
CA TYR A 103 20.38 -4.43 3.69
C TYR A 103 19.81 -3.27 4.52
N LEU A 104 20.57 -2.19 4.62
CA LEU A 104 20.20 -0.96 5.33
C LEU A 104 20.07 0.18 4.31
N PRO A 105 18.88 0.40 3.73
CA PRO A 105 18.62 1.52 2.85
C PRO A 105 18.83 2.83 3.59
N GLU A 106 19.34 3.82 2.88
CA GLU A 106 19.46 5.17 3.40
C GLU A 106 18.08 5.82 3.57
N GLY A 107 18.00 6.88 4.37
CA GLY A 107 16.74 7.62 4.58
C GLY A 107 16.10 8.11 3.28
N ALA A 108 16.90 8.46 2.27
CA ALA A 108 16.40 8.86 0.96
C ALA A 108 15.66 7.73 0.22
N GLU A 109 16.15 6.48 0.31
CA GLU A 109 15.50 5.31 -0.28
C GLU A 109 14.19 4.97 0.43
N ALA A 110 14.13 5.13 1.75
CA ALA A 110 12.91 4.95 2.52
C ALA A 110 11.83 5.98 2.14
N ILE A 111 12.22 7.25 1.95
CA ILE A 111 11.34 8.32 1.46
C ILE A 111 10.82 7.97 0.07
N GLU A 112 11.70 7.52 -0.82
CA GLU A 112 11.31 7.16 -2.18
C GLU A 112 10.31 5.99 -2.19
N GLY A 113 10.53 4.96 -1.36
CA GLY A 113 9.58 3.86 -1.20
C GLY A 113 8.19 4.33 -0.76
N LEU A 114 8.11 5.25 0.22
CA LEU A 114 6.86 5.84 0.66
C LEU A 114 6.20 6.68 -0.45
N ARG A 115 6.97 7.51 -1.14
CA ARG A 115 6.47 8.35 -2.24
C ARG A 115 5.91 7.51 -3.38
N MET A 116 6.60 6.43 -3.73
CA MET A 116 6.16 5.51 -4.77
C MET A 116 4.82 4.85 -4.41
N ILE A 117 4.64 4.37 -3.17
CA ILE A 117 3.34 3.81 -2.73
C ILE A 117 2.26 4.88 -2.73
N ARG A 118 2.58 6.10 -2.27
CA ARG A 118 1.64 7.23 -2.28
C ARG A 118 1.19 7.55 -3.71
N ALA A 119 2.13 7.67 -4.64
CA ALA A 119 1.85 7.92 -6.05
C ALA A 119 1.01 6.80 -6.66
N PHE A 120 1.32 5.55 -6.32
CA PHE A 120 0.54 4.39 -6.75
C PHE A 120 -0.93 4.50 -6.28
N VAL A 121 -1.16 4.70 -4.98
CA VAL A 121 -2.52 4.84 -4.40
C VAL A 121 -3.30 5.94 -5.09
N LEU A 122 -2.71 7.14 -5.22
CA LEU A 122 -3.35 8.29 -5.86
C LEU A 122 -3.66 8.03 -7.34
N GLY A 123 -2.73 7.41 -8.06
CA GLY A 123 -2.88 7.07 -9.47
C GLY A 123 -3.93 5.98 -9.76
N THR A 124 -4.37 5.24 -8.74
CA THR A 124 -5.38 4.17 -8.87
C THR A 124 -6.72 4.50 -8.20
N ILE A 125 -6.89 5.72 -7.69
CA ILE A 125 -8.20 6.24 -7.28
C ILE A 125 -9.12 6.26 -8.52
N PRO A 126 -10.33 5.68 -8.47
CA PRO A 126 -11.29 5.79 -9.57
C PRO A 126 -11.55 7.26 -9.89
N GLN A 127 -11.32 7.64 -11.15
CA GLN A 127 -11.74 8.95 -11.62
C GLN A 127 -13.28 8.93 -11.75
N PRO A 128 -13.99 9.95 -11.24
CA PRO A 128 -15.42 10.07 -11.49
C PRO A 128 -15.64 10.13 -13.01
N ASP A 129 -16.61 9.35 -13.50
CA ASP A 129 -16.96 9.34 -14.91
C ASP A 129 -17.44 10.74 -15.33
N PRO A 130 -16.74 11.45 -16.24
CA PRO A 130 -17.12 12.78 -16.64
C PRO A 130 -18.47 12.84 -17.38
N GLN A 131 -19.10 11.69 -17.69
CA GLN A 131 -20.36 11.61 -18.44
C GLN A 131 -21.62 11.36 -17.58
N LYS A 132 -21.52 11.38 -16.25
CA LYS A 132 -22.71 11.35 -15.37
C LYS A 132 -22.91 12.70 -14.69
N GLY A 133 -23.43 13.67 -15.47
CA GLY A 133 -23.94 14.96 -15.02
C GLY A 133 -25.22 15.31 -15.76
#